data_AF-E2SLP2-F1
#
_entry.id   AF-E2SLP2-F1
#
_cell.length_a   1.000
_cell.length_b   1.000
_cell.length_c   1.000
_cell.angle_alpha   90.00
_cell.angle_beta   90.00
_cell.angle_gamma   90.00
#
_symmetry.space_group_name_H-M   'P 1'
#
loop_
_entity.id
_entity.type
_entity.pdbx_description
1 polymer ?
#
loop_
_entity_poly.entity_id
_entity_poly.type
_entity_poly.pdbx_seq_one_letter_code
_entity_poly.pdbx_strand_id
1 'polypeptide(L)' 'MIYGTIPVGIISVSEKTKGYYHLGCLCVIPKYQGMGIDTQLFRYILSVLPDWKQITLITPVDKEQIIKFYTRRCGFR' A
#
# COMPACT_ATOMS: atom_id res chain seq x y z
N MET A 1 1.31 -8.66 -6.00
CA MET A 1 1.86 -9.22 -4.74
C MET A 1 1.87 -10.72 -4.86
N ILE A 2 2.98 -11.40 -4.57
CA ILE A 2 3.11 -12.85 -4.76
C ILE A 2 3.45 -13.51 -3.43
N TYR A 3 2.75 -14.59 -3.10
CA TYR A 3 3.10 -15.49 -1.99
C TYR A 3 3.53 -16.85 -2.58
N GLY A 4 4.84 -17.15 -2.51
CA GLY A 4 5.43 -18.26 -3.25
C GLY A 4 5.37 -18.00 -4.75
N THR A 5 4.44 -18.66 -5.45
CA THR A 5 4.15 -18.47 -6.89
C THR A 5 2.74 -17.93 -7.15
N ILE A 6 1.95 -17.69 -6.10
CA ILE A 6 0.54 -17.33 -6.21
C ILE A 6 0.38 -15.81 -6.12
N PRO A 7 -0.28 -15.14 -7.09
CA PRO A 7 -0.66 -13.74 -6.94
C PRO A 7 -1.78 -13.61 -5.89
N VAL A 8 -1.53 -12.86 -4.82
CA VAL A 8 -2.43 -12.77 -3.64
C VAL A 8 -3.01 -11.38 -3.42
N GLY A 9 -2.68 -10.42 -4.29
CA GLY A 9 -3.12 -9.06 -4.13
C GLY A 9 -2.57 -8.12 -5.19
N ILE A 10 -3.17 -6.95 -5.24
CA ILE A 10 -2.89 -5.88 -6.19
C ILE A 10 -2.67 -4.56 -5.45
N ILE A 11 -1.81 -3.73 -6.02
CA ILE A 11 -1.63 -2.32 -5.67
C ILE A 11 -1.37 -1.58 -6.98
N SER A 12 -1.90 -0.37 -7.11
CA SER A 12 -1.56 0.53 -8.18
C SER A 12 -0.83 1.75 -7.63
N VAL A 13 0.16 2.22 -8.38
CA VAL A 13 0.91 3.44 -8.10
C VAL A 13 0.81 4.29 -9.34
N SER A 14 0.36 5.54 -9.18
CA SER A 14 0.37 6.51 -10.28
C SER A 14 1.11 7.76 -9.84
N GLU A 15 2.10 8.19 -10.61
CA GLU A 15 2.70 9.51 -10.46
C GLU A 15 1.70 10.56 -10.98
N LYS A 16 1.39 11.57 -10.15
CA LYS A 16 0.49 12.66 -10.54
C LYS A 16 1.29 13.85 -11.04
N THR A 17 2.37 14.16 -10.34
CA THR A 17 3.40 15.13 -10.71
C THR A 17 4.73 14.62 -10.15
N LYS A 18 5.85 15.18 -10.60
CA LYS A 18 7.19 14.69 -10.24
C LYS A 18 7.38 14.53 -8.73
N GLY A 19 7.55 13.30 -8.27
CA GLY A 19 7.73 12.96 -6.85
C GLY A 19 6.45 12.95 -6.00
N TYR A 20 5.27 13.12 -6.60
CA TYR A 20 3.97 13.05 -5.93
C TYR A 20 3.18 11.87 -6.47
N TYR A 21 3.01 10.86 -5.62
CA TYR A 21 2.42 9.58 -6.00
C TYR A 21 1.06 9.38 -5.34
N HIS A 22 0.19 8.68 -6.05
CA HIS A 22 -1.08 8.19 -5.53
C HIS A 22 -1.09 6.67 -5.52
N LEU A 23 -1.39 6.09 -4.36
CA LEU A 23 -1.64 4.67 -4.21
C LEU A 23 -3.13 4.39 -4.34
N GLY A 24 -3.44 3.46 -5.23
CA GLY A 24 -4.77 2.93 -5.44
C GLY A 24 -4.81 1.42 -5.26
N CYS A 25 -6.03 0.91 -5.19
CA CYS A 25 -6.33 -0.52 -5.33
C CYS A 25 -5.54 -1.44 -4.40
N LEU A 26 -5.06 -1.01 -3.23
CA LEU A 26 -4.35 -1.88 -2.29
C LEU A 26 -5.31 -2.91 -1.69
N CYS A 27 -5.27 -4.13 -2.22
CA CYS A 27 -6.08 -5.25 -1.76
C CYS A 27 -5.24 -6.52 -1.67
N VAL A 28 -5.34 -7.20 -0.52
CA VAL A 28 -4.81 -8.56 -0.32
C VAL A 28 -5.98 -9.49 -0.10
N ILE A 29 -5.98 -10.66 -0.75
CA ILE A 29 -6.99 -11.71 -0.56
C ILE A 29 -7.07 -12.03 0.95
N PRO A 30 -8.27 -12.08 1.57
CA PRO A 30 -8.43 -12.19 3.03
C PRO A 30 -7.60 -13.29 3.69
N LYS A 31 -7.48 -14.46 3.06
CA LYS A 31 -6.69 -15.60 3.54
C LYS A 31 -5.21 -15.27 3.80
N TYR A 32 -4.66 -14.27 3.13
CA TYR A 32 -3.24 -13.87 3.20
C TYR A 32 -3.02 -12.57 3.98
N GLN A 33 -4.08 -12.00 4.57
CA GLN A 33 -3.97 -10.81 5.41
C GLN A 33 -3.33 -11.14 6.77
N GLY A 34 -2.75 -10.14 7.43
CA GLY A 34 -2.09 -10.32 8.73
C GLY A 34 -0.70 -10.99 8.67
N MET A 35 -0.28 -11.46 7.49
CA MET A 35 1.03 -12.09 7.27
C MET A 35 2.16 -11.07 6.98
N GLY A 36 1.86 -9.76 6.99
CA GLY A 36 2.84 -8.69 6.74
C GLY A 36 3.16 -8.40 5.28
N ILE A 37 2.44 -9.02 4.33
CA ILE A 37 2.62 -8.84 2.87
C ILE A 37 2.41 -7.37 2.46
N ASP A 38 1.40 -6.73 3.02
CA ASP A 38 1.06 -5.31 2.84
C ASP A 38 2.20 -4.38 3.27
N THR A 39 2.81 -4.67 4.43
CA THR A 39 3.91 -3.90 5.01
C THR A 39 5.17 -4.04 4.16
N GLN A 40 5.49 -5.26 3.71
CA GLN A 40 6.64 -5.52 2.84
C GLN A 40 6.48 -4.84 1.48
N LEU A 41 5.28 -4.90 0.91
CA LEU A 41 4.98 -4.25 -0.35
C LEU A 41 5.09 -2.72 -0.25
N PHE A 42 4.58 -2.13 0.81
CA PHE A 42 4.68 -0.68 1.00
C PHE A 42 6.15 -0.24 1.04
N ARG A 43 6.99 -0.94 1.80
CA ARG A 43 8.45 -0.69 1.83
C ARG A 43 9.10 -0.86 0.45
N TYR A 44 8.71 -1.90 -0.29
CA TYR A 44 9.19 -2.12 -1.65
C TYR A 44 8.83 -0.94 -2.56
N ILE A 45 7.58 -0.46 -2.50
CA ILE A 45 7.15 0.72 -3.28
C ILE A 45 8.02 1.93 -2.95
N LEU A 46 8.26 2.22 -1.66
CA LEU A 46 9.14 3.33 -1.28
C LEU A 46 10.56 3.17 -1.83
N SER A 47 11.07 1.94 -1.92
CA SER A 47 12.42 1.68 -2.45
C SER A 47 12.53 1.84 -3.97
N VAL A 48 11.44 1.67 -4.72
CA VAL A 48 11.43 1.80 -6.19
C VAL A 48 11.00 3.18 -6.67
N LEU A 49 10.58 4.07 -5.77
CA LEU A 49 10.21 5.46 -6.05
C LEU A 49 11.23 6.43 -5.44
N PRO A 50 12.50 6.44 -5.86
CA PRO A 50 13.57 7.13 -5.13
C PRO A 50 13.39 8.65 -4.96
N ASP A 51 12.50 9.27 -5.74
CA ASP A 51 12.20 10.70 -5.71
C ASP A 51 10.88 11.06 -5.01
N TRP A 52 10.26 10.10 -4.30
CA TRP A 52 9.00 10.35 -3.61
C TRP A 52 9.15 11.47 -2.57
N LYS A 53 8.28 12.47 -2.67
CA LYS A 53 8.11 13.58 -1.71
C LYS A 53 6.84 13.40 -0.90
N GLN A 54 5.78 12.92 -1.57
CA GLN A 54 4.50 12.67 -0.93
C GLN A 54 3.80 11.50 -1.62
N ILE A 55 3.15 10.70 -0.79
CA ILE A 55 2.30 9.60 -1.22
C ILE A 55 0.91 9.84 -0.63
N THR A 56 -0.12 9.76 -1.47
CA THR A 56 -1.52 9.91 -1.07
C THR A 56 -2.30 8.65 -1.41
N LEU A 57 -3.39 8.41 -0.70
CA LEU A 57 -4.34 7.35 -1.03
C LEU A 57 -5.73 7.75 -0.56
N ILE A 58 -6.76 7.13 -1.15
CA ILE A 58 -8.14 7.27 -0.69
C ILE A 58 -8.56 5.90 -0.16
N THR A 59 -9.10 5.88 1.06
CA THR A 59 -9.67 4.69 1.67
C THR A 59 -11.01 5.03 2.32
N PRO A 60 -12.01 4.13 2.24
CA PRO A 60 -13.23 4.26 3.03
C PRO A 60 -12.92 4.32 4.53
N VAL A 61 -13.63 5.20 5.26
CA VAL A 61 -13.43 5.47 6.70
C VAL A 61 -14.05 4.40 7.60
N ASP A 62 -15.00 3.63 7.08
CA ASP A 62 -15.77 2.61 7.79
C ASP A 62 -14.94 1.34 8.10
N LYS A 63 -13.72 1.22 7.56
CA LYS A 63 -12.83 0.06 7.75
C LYS A 63 -11.69 0.37 8.71
N GLU A 64 -11.97 0.32 10.01
CA GLU A 64 -11.02 0.68 11.07
C GLU A 64 -9.66 -0.05 10.97
N GLN A 65 -9.67 -1.34 10.57
CA GLN A 65 -8.44 -2.12 10.38
C GLN A 65 -7.52 -1.53 9.30
N ILE A 66 -8.10 -1.05 8.20
CA ILE A 66 -7.39 -0.43 7.09
C ILE A 66 -6.87 0.95 7.50
N ILE A 67 -7.68 1.73 8.21
CA ILE A 67 -7.28 3.02 8.78
C ILE A 67 -6.09 2.85 9.75
N LYS A 68 -6.15 1.87 10.66
CA LYS A 68 -5.05 1.56 11.59
C LYS A 68 -3.79 1.14 10.84
N PHE A 69 -3.90 0.36 9.77
CA PHE A 69 -2.74 -0.03 8.96
C PHE A 69 -2.05 1.21 8.37
N TYR A 70 -2.79 2.07 7.67
CA TYR A 70 -2.18 3.25 7.02
C TYR A 70 -1.63 4.25 8.03
N THR A 71 -2.37 4.54 9.10
CA THR A 71 -1.96 5.55 10.09
C THR A 71 -0.83 5.07 11.00
N ARG A 72 -0.87 3.82 11.46
CA ARG A 72 0.10 3.31 12.46
C ARG A 72 1.30 2.61 11.85
N ARG A 73 1.14 1.95 10.69
CA ARG A 73 2.24 1.17 10.07
C ARG A 73 2.87 1.84 8.87
N CYS A 74 2.12 2.67 8.14
CA CYS A 74 2.61 3.35 6.95
C CYS A 74 2.86 4.86 7.15
N GLY A 75 2.40 5.43 8.27
CA GLY A 75 2.65 6.83 8.63
C GLY A 75 1.74 7.86 7.95
N PHE A 76 0.65 7.43 7.31
CA PHE A 76 -0.35 8.33 6.75
C PHE A 76 -1.08 9.11 7.86
N ARG A 77 -1.55 10.31 7.53
CA ARG A 77 -2.28 11.20 8.43
C ARG A 77 -3.48 11.79 7.72
#